data_AF-A0A938RWM4-F1
#
_entry.id   AF-A0A938RWM4-F1
#
_cell.length_a   1.000
_cell.length_b   1.000
_cell.length_c   1.000
_cell.angle_alpha   90.00
_cell.angle_beta   90.00
_cell.angle_gamma   90.00
#
_symmetry.space_group_name_H-M   'P 1'
#
loop_
_entity.id
_entity.type
_entity.pdbx_description
1 polymer ?
#
loop_
_entity_poly.entity_id
_entity_poly.type
_entity_poly.pdbx_seq_one_letter_code
_entity_poly.pdbx_strand_id
1 'polypeptide(L)'
;MSRNSRQGQPGERPSAFDLQRRFARRMAETWIGGVRLPRLLGYAAEWQTDEGGRAQGVQHAKFAVCDGRWVLVTSANLTQVAYEHNLEIGILVEDSSLAARLEGLVDSWVADGLSSDGMLGLREVAV
;
A
#
# COMPACT_ATOMS: atom_id res chain seq x y z
N MET A 1 -20.53 -27.69 -11.38
CA MET A 1 -19.42 -27.21 -10.53
C MET A 1 -19.79 -25.84 -9.99
N SER A 2 -20.21 -25.79 -8.73
CA SER A 2 -20.80 -24.61 -8.08
C SER A 2 -19.71 -23.60 -7.71
N ARG A 3 -19.81 -22.37 -8.22
CA ARG A 3 -19.06 -21.22 -7.71
C ARG A 3 -19.61 -20.89 -6.33
N ASN A 4 -18.80 -21.05 -5.30
CA ASN A 4 -19.18 -20.71 -3.94
C ASN A 4 -19.17 -19.18 -3.77
N SER A 5 -20.24 -18.53 -4.22
CA SER A 5 -20.54 -17.13 -3.94
C SER A 5 -20.95 -17.00 -2.48
N ARG A 6 -19.98 -16.77 -1.59
CA ARG A 6 -20.27 -16.19 -0.27
C ARG A 6 -20.66 -14.72 -0.45
N GLN A 7 -21.88 -14.48 -0.94
CA GLN A 7 -22.58 -13.22 -0.63
C GLN A 7 -22.97 -13.30 0.84
N GLY A 8 -22.07 -12.88 1.72
CA GLY A 8 -22.43 -12.56 3.10
C GLY A 8 -23.41 -11.38 3.09
N GLN A 9 -24.39 -11.40 4.00
CA GLN A 9 -25.24 -10.23 4.30
C GLN A 9 -24.36 -8.98 4.49
N PRO A 10 -24.85 -7.76 4.18
CA PRO A 10 -24.05 -6.55 4.29
C PRO A 10 -23.84 -6.21 5.77
N GLY A 11 -22.88 -6.88 6.40
CA GLY A 11 -22.24 -6.35 7.59
C GLY A 11 -21.54 -5.06 7.22
N GLU A 12 -21.47 -4.13 8.17
CA GLU A 12 -20.64 -2.92 8.07
C GLU A 12 -19.26 -3.28 7.51
N ARG A 13 -18.92 -2.74 6.34
CA ARG A 13 -17.58 -2.91 5.79
C ARG A 13 -16.62 -2.20 6.75
N PRO A 14 -15.53 -2.86 7.20
CA PRO A 14 -14.54 -2.20 8.03
C PRO A 14 -14.03 -0.93 7.34
N SER A 15 -13.78 0.13 8.12
CA SER A 15 -13.19 1.34 7.58
C SER A 15 -11.79 1.06 7.01
N ALA A 16 -11.29 1.91 6.12
CA ALA A 16 -9.92 1.82 5.63
C ALA A 16 -8.90 1.84 6.80
N PHE A 17 -9.19 2.62 7.85
CA PHE A 17 -8.39 2.67 9.07
C PHE A 17 -8.40 1.35 9.84
N ASP A 18 -9.56 0.68 9.95
CA ASP A 18 -9.63 -0.63 10.61
C ASP A 18 -8.82 -1.68 9.86
N LEU A 19 -8.87 -1.67 8.53
CA LEU A 19 -8.08 -2.57 7.70
C LEU A 19 -6.59 -2.32 7.84
N GLN A 20 -6.16 -1.06 7.82
CA GLN A 20 -4.76 -0.67 8.04
C GLN A 20 -4.27 -1.11 9.42
N ARG A 21 -5.04 -0.89 10.49
CA ARG A 21 -4.67 -1.30 11.85
C ARG A 21 -4.56 -2.82 11.98
N ARG A 22 -5.51 -3.57 11.39
CA ARG A 22 -5.46 -5.05 11.36
C ARG A 22 -4.21 -5.54 10.62
N PHE A 23 -3.87 -4.90 9.50
CA PHE A 23 -2.66 -5.21 8.76
C PHE A 23 -1.40 -4.91 9.57
N ALA A 24 -1.30 -3.74 10.20
CA ALA A 24 -0.18 -3.36 11.06
C ALA A 24 0.08 -4.36 12.19
N ARG A 25 -0.99 -4.75 12.91
CA ARG A 25 -0.92 -5.77 13.97
C ARG A 25 -0.45 -7.11 13.44
N ARG A 26 -1.07 -7.58 12.34
CA ARG A 26 -0.70 -8.87 11.75
C ARG A 26 0.76 -8.87 11.32
N MET A 27 1.22 -7.79 10.69
CA MET A 27 2.62 -7.63 10.30
C MET A 27 3.52 -7.73 11.52
N ALA A 28 3.23 -7.00 12.60
CA ALA A 28 4.06 -7.03 13.81
C ALA A 28 4.10 -8.40 14.48
N GLU A 29 2.99 -9.14 14.50
CA GLU A 29 2.92 -10.52 15.02
C GLU A 29 3.74 -11.52 14.19
N THR A 30 3.80 -11.32 12.87
CA THR A 30 4.48 -12.24 11.94
C THR A 30 5.86 -11.77 11.49
N TRP A 31 6.30 -10.58 11.93
CA TRP A 31 7.56 -9.99 11.50
C TRP A 31 8.74 -10.82 12.00
N ILE A 32 9.84 -10.77 11.26
CA ILE A 32 11.05 -11.51 11.60
C ILE A 32 11.59 -10.94 12.93
N GLY A 33 11.52 -11.75 13.98
CA GLY A 33 11.95 -11.37 15.32
C GLY A 33 13.43 -10.94 15.35
N GLY A 34 13.73 -9.93 16.16
CA GLY A 34 15.08 -9.36 16.26
C GLY A 34 15.41 -8.29 15.20
N VAL A 35 14.50 -8.03 14.24
CA VAL A 35 14.61 -6.94 13.26
C VAL A 35 13.65 -5.82 13.64
N ARG A 36 14.08 -4.57 13.44
CA ARG A 36 13.22 -3.39 13.63
C ARG A 36 11.95 -3.52 12.77
N LEU A 37 10.79 -3.24 13.37
CA LEU A 37 9.54 -3.18 12.62
C LEU A 37 9.62 -2.10 11.54
N PRO A 38 9.04 -2.35 10.36
CA PRO A 38 8.99 -1.33 9.33
C PRO A 38 8.06 -0.21 9.77
N ARG A 39 8.39 1.01 9.35
CA ARG A 39 7.46 2.14 9.45
C ARG A 39 6.34 1.94 8.43
N LEU A 40 5.11 1.76 8.89
CA LEU A 40 3.97 1.57 8.01
C LEU A 40 3.28 2.91 7.75
N LEU A 41 3.15 3.27 6.48
CA LEU A 41 2.43 4.45 6.04
C LEU A 41 1.15 4.01 5.33
N GLY A 42 0.01 4.50 5.80
CA GLY A 42 -1.32 4.18 5.28
C GLY A 42 -2.02 5.41 4.74
N TYR A 43 -2.69 5.26 3.61
CA TYR A 43 -3.60 6.26 3.07
C TYR A 43 -5.04 5.75 3.22
N ALA A 44 -5.87 6.50 3.95
CA ALA A 44 -7.29 6.25 4.02
C ALA A 44 -8.00 7.19 3.06
N ALA A 45 -8.15 6.76 1.79
CA ALA A 45 -9.23 7.30 0.97
C ALA A 45 -10.52 6.79 1.59
N GLU A 46 -11.12 7.56 2.49
CA GLU A 46 -12.55 7.46 2.71
C GLU A 46 -13.22 7.83 1.40
N TRP A 47 -13.38 6.83 0.53
CA TRP A 47 -14.08 6.86 -0.76
C TRP A 47 -14.20 8.27 -1.32
N GLN A 48 -13.07 8.93 -1.60
CA GLN A 48 -13.07 10.29 -2.11
C GLN A 48 -13.69 10.21 -3.49
N THR A 49 -15.00 10.40 -3.55
CA THR A 49 -15.71 10.47 -4.80
C THR A 49 -15.54 11.89 -5.31
N ASP A 50 -15.23 12.06 -6.59
CA ASP A 50 -15.40 13.35 -7.24
C ASP A 50 -16.87 13.81 -7.11
N GLU A 51 -17.16 15.05 -7.51
CA GLU A 51 -18.52 15.59 -7.50
C GLU A 51 -19.53 14.73 -8.30
N GLY A 52 -19.03 13.83 -9.17
CA GLY A 52 -19.81 12.86 -9.94
C GLY A 52 -19.90 11.47 -9.33
N GLY A 53 -19.44 11.25 -8.09
CA GLY A 53 -19.52 9.95 -7.42
C GLY A 53 -18.40 8.96 -7.79
N ARG A 54 -17.38 9.37 -8.55
CA ARG A 54 -16.29 8.47 -9.01
C ARG A 54 -15.13 8.49 -8.04
N ALA A 55 -14.64 7.31 -7.65
CA ALA A 55 -13.45 7.21 -6.82
C ALA A 55 -12.27 7.99 -7.45
N GLN A 56 -11.76 8.99 -6.72
CA GLN A 56 -10.51 9.68 -7.04
C GLN A 56 -9.36 8.67 -7.04
N GLY A 57 -8.36 8.94 -7.89
CA GLY A 57 -7.28 8.01 -8.21
C GLY A 57 -6.59 7.44 -6.97
N VAL A 58 -6.74 6.13 -6.76
CA VAL A 58 -6.03 5.40 -5.71
C VAL A 58 -4.60 5.16 -6.20
N GLN A 59 -3.61 5.37 -5.33
CA GLN A 59 -2.23 4.95 -5.61
C GLN A 59 -2.25 3.44 -5.93
N HIS A 60 -1.81 3.07 -7.14
CA HIS A 60 -1.82 1.69 -7.63
C HIS A 60 -0.44 1.18 -8.05
N ALA A 61 0.63 1.97 -7.84
CA ALA A 61 1.98 1.54 -8.17
C ALA A 61 2.50 0.57 -7.11
N LYS A 62 3.17 -0.50 -7.56
CA LYS A 62 3.89 -1.43 -6.67
C LYS A 62 5.36 -1.36 -7.02
N PHE A 63 6.15 -0.94 -6.05
CA PHE A 63 7.59 -0.86 -6.20
C PHE A 63 8.28 -1.07 -4.85
N ALA A 64 9.57 -1.41 -4.89
CA ALA A 64 10.43 -1.48 -3.73
C ALA A 64 11.77 -0.84 -4.06
N VAL A 65 12.30 -0.07 -3.12
CA VAL A 65 13.67 0.43 -3.14
C VAL A 65 14.45 -0.28 -2.04
N CYS A 66 15.62 -0.83 -2.37
CA CYS A 66 16.51 -1.47 -1.42
C CYS A 66 17.87 -0.78 -1.43
N ASP A 67 18.37 -0.45 -0.23
CA ASP A 67 19.67 0.16 0.03
C ASP A 67 19.95 1.45 -0.80
N GLY A 68 18.92 2.19 -1.18
CA GLY A 68 19.05 3.39 -2.02
C GLY A 68 19.67 3.11 -3.40
N ARG A 69 19.59 1.87 -3.90
CA ARG A 69 20.31 1.40 -5.09
C ARG A 69 19.48 0.51 -6.00
N TRP A 70 18.81 -0.49 -5.44
CA TRP A 70 18.02 -1.44 -6.22
C TRP A 70 16.56 -1.01 -6.25
N VAL A 71 15.99 -0.96 -7.45
CA VAL A 71 14.60 -0.57 -7.69
C VAL A 71 13.87 -1.70 -8.38
N LEU A 72 12.85 -2.25 -7.74
CA LEU A 72 11.88 -3.14 -8.35
C LEU A 72 10.61 -2.36 -8.65
N VAL A 73 10.16 -2.36 -9.91
CA VAL A 73 8.80 -1.93 -10.29
C VAL A 73 8.08 -3.12 -10.88
N THR A 74 6.88 -3.43 -10.39
CA THR A 74 6.20 -4.67 -10.73
C THR A 74 4.68 -4.51 -10.81
N SER A 75 4.02 -5.39 -11.55
CA SER A 75 2.57 -5.55 -11.51
C SER A 75 2.09 -6.29 -10.25
N ALA A 76 2.98 -7.07 -9.61
CA ALA A 76 2.65 -7.89 -8.46
C ALA A 76 2.31 -7.04 -7.23
N ASN A 77 1.16 -7.33 -6.62
CA ASN A 77 0.87 -6.86 -5.26
C ASN A 77 1.67 -7.68 -4.23
N LEU A 78 1.89 -7.14 -3.03
CA LEU A 78 2.52 -7.87 -1.93
C LEU A 78 1.54 -8.89 -1.31
N THR A 79 1.16 -9.92 -2.07
CA THR A 79 0.25 -10.98 -1.64
C THR A 79 0.75 -12.35 -2.10
N GLN A 80 0.45 -13.39 -1.32
CA GLN A 80 0.84 -14.76 -1.66
C GLN A 80 0.35 -15.18 -3.05
N VAL A 81 -0.89 -14.84 -3.41
CA VAL A 81 -1.47 -15.17 -4.72
C VAL A 81 -0.71 -14.52 -5.87
N ALA A 82 -0.26 -13.26 -5.71
CA ALA A 82 0.55 -12.60 -6.72
C ALA A 82 1.90 -13.31 -6.94
N TYR A 83 2.50 -13.86 -5.88
CA TYR A 83 3.78 -14.56 -5.96
C TYR A 83 3.68 -16.01 -6.43
N GLU A 84 2.57 -16.70 -6.15
CA GLU A 84 2.47 -18.15 -6.37
C GLU A 84 1.57 -18.53 -7.57
N HIS A 85 0.69 -17.64 -8.02
CA HIS A 85 -0.37 -18.01 -8.97
C HIS A 85 -0.56 -17.04 -10.12
N ASN A 86 -0.40 -15.74 -9.90
CA ASN A 86 -0.60 -14.76 -10.96
C ASN A 86 0.57 -14.77 -11.96
N LEU A 87 0.24 -14.46 -13.21
CA LEU A 87 1.25 -14.06 -14.18
C LEU A 87 1.56 -12.58 -13.97
N GLU A 88 2.73 -12.32 -13.41
CA GLU A 88 3.21 -10.98 -13.09
C GLU A 88 4.45 -10.64 -13.90
N ILE A 89 4.70 -9.36 -14.11
CA ILE A 89 5.92 -8.85 -14.75
C ILE A 89 6.48 -7.68 -13.95
N GLY A 90 7.80 -7.58 -13.92
CA GLY A 90 8.49 -6.46 -13.30
C GLY A 90 9.87 -6.25 -13.90
N ILE A 91 10.45 -5.10 -13.56
CA ILE A 91 11.82 -4.75 -13.88
C ILE A 91 12.58 -4.54 -12.58
N LEU A 92 13.78 -5.13 -12.49
CA LEU A 92 14.75 -4.86 -11.44
C LEU A 92 15.87 -4.03 -12.06
N VAL A 93 16.08 -2.84 -11.52
CA VAL A 93 17.07 -1.88 -12.00
C VAL A 93 18.02 -1.55 -10.87
N GLU A 94 19.31 -1.49 -11.18
CA GLU A 94 20.33 -0.99 -10.28
C GLU A 94 20.67 0.46 -10.66
N ASP A 95 20.04 1.42 -9.99
CA ASP A 95 20.21 2.84 -10.29
C ASP A 95 19.89 3.67 -9.03
N SER A 96 20.93 4.21 -8.40
CA SER A 96 20.81 5.03 -7.19
C SER A 96 20.13 6.38 -7.45
N SER A 97 20.21 6.92 -8.67
CA SER A 97 19.49 8.14 -9.04
C SER A 97 17.99 7.88 -9.13
N LEU A 98 17.60 6.76 -9.73
CA LEU A 98 16.20 6.33 -9.76
C LEU A 98 15.67 6.03 -8.35
N ALA A 99 16.46 5.33 -7.53
CA ALA A 99 16.13 5.04 -6.14
C ALA A 99 15.84 6.32 -5.35
N ALA A 100 16.77 7.29 -5.37
CA ALA A 100 16.61 8.56 -4.68
C ALA A 100 15.38 9.36 -5.15
N ARG A 101 15.04 9.30 -6.43
CA ARG A 101 13.84 9.97 -6.98
C ARG A 101 12.54 9.33 -6.47
N LEU A 102 12.49 7.99 -6.36
CA LEU A 102 11.32 7.28 -5.84
C LEU A 102 11.17 7.48 -4.33
N GLU A 103 12.27 7.46 -3.58
CA GLU A 103 12.26 7.78 -2.14
C GLU A 103 11.74 9.20 -1.91
N GLY A 104 12.28 10.19 -2.65
CA GLY A 104 11.83 11.57 -2.56
C GLY A 104 10.36 11.79 -2.94
N LEU A 105 9.82 10.98 -3.86
CA LEU A 105 8.39 10.99 -4.20
C LEU A 105 7.52 10.46 -3.05
N VAL A 106 7.96 9.42 -2.35
CA VAL A 106 7.26 8.94 -1.15
C VAL A 106 7.33 9.98 -0.04
N ASP A 107 8.50 10.60 0.15
CA ASP A 107 8.67 11.68 1.13
C ASP A 107 7.76 12.88 0.82
N SER A 108 7.59 13.25 -0.45
CA SER A 108 6.67 14.32 -0.83
C SER A 108 5.22 13.96 -0.51
N TRP A 109 4.79 12.71 -0.77
CA TRP A 109 3.44 12.26 -0.40
C TRP A 109 3.20 12.28 1.12
N VAL A 110 4.21 11.95 1.91
CA VAL A 110 4.13 12.03 3.38
C VAL A 110 4.07 13.49 3.84
N ALA A 111 4.87 14.37 3.24
CA ALA A 111 4.89 15.80 3.56
C ALA A 111 3.57 16.49 3.17
N ASP A 112 3.09 16.25 1.96
CA ASP A 112 1.83 16.79 1.44
C ASP A 112 0.64 16.29 2.26
N GLY A 113 0.73 15.07 2.79
CA GLY A 113 -0.26 14.46 3.68
C GLY A 113 -0.38 15.04 5.09
N LEU A 114 0.56 15.88 5.49
CA LEU A 114 0.47 16.70 6.71
C LEU A 114 -0.19 18.06 6.46
N SER A 115 -0.42 18.44 5.19
CA SER A 115 -1.17 19.65 4.85
C SER A 115 -2.69 19.40 4.92
N SER A 116 -3.41 20.33 5.54
CA SER A 116 -4.80 20.19 5.98
C SER A 116 -5.88 20.13 4.89
N ASP A 117 -5.52 20.03 3.61
CA ASP A 117 -6.44 20.24 2.46
C ASP A 117 -6.81 18.98 1.65
N GLY A 118 -6.66 17.80 2.24
CA GLY A 118 -7.51 16.66 1.86
C GLY A 118 -7.20 15.94 0.55
N MET A 119 -6.04 16.13 -0.07
CA MET A 119 -5.57 15.25 -1.15
C MET A 119 -4.34 14.45 -0.69
N LEU A 120 -4.48 13.11 -0.64
CA LEU A 120 -3.37 12.12 -0.59
C LEU A 120 -2.64 11.89 0.75
N GLY A 121 -3.28 12.09 1.91
CA GLY A 121 -2.59 12.01 3.20
C GLY A 121 -2.11 10.62 3.65
N LEU A 122 -0.86 10.25 3.34
CA LEU A 122 -0.17 9.14 3.98
C LEU A 122 0.10 9.45 5.46
N ARG A 123 -0.28 8.55 6.35
CA ARG A 123 -0.07 8.67 7.80
C ARG A 123 0.58 7.44 8.37
N GLU A 124 1.34 7.60 9.43
CA GLU A 124 1.90 6.47 10.15
C GLU A 124 0.80 5.65 10.82
N VAL A 125 0.81 4.34 10.59
CA VAL A 125 -0.16 3.41 11.17
C VAL A 125 0.46 2.79 12.41
N ALA A 126 -0.08 3.17 13.57
CA ALA A 126 0.34 2.58 14.85
C ALA A 126 -0.01 1.08 14.91
N VAL A 127 0.97 0.29 15.36
CA VAL A 127 0.83 -1.14 15.67
C VAL A 127 0.07 -1.31 17.00
#